data_AF-A0A9R1BTA8-F1
#
_entry.id   AF-A0A9R1BTA8-F1
#
_cell.length_a   1.000
_cell.length_b   1.000
_cell.length_c   1.000
_cell.angle_alpha   90.00
_cell.angle_beta   90.00
_cell.angle_gamma   90.00
#
_symmetry.space_group_name_H-M   'P 1'
#
loop_
_entity.id
_entity.type
_entity.pdbx_description
1 polymer ?
#
loop_
_entity_poly.entity_id
_entity_poly.type
_entity_poly.pdbx_seq_one_letter_code
_entity_poly.pdbx_strand_id
1 'polypeptide(L)'
;MASRTWHFLLALSLLSSAAYGQLSPSFYATSCPLLELTVRATMIAALLAERRMGASLLRLHFHDCFVQGCDGSILLDDVGSFVGEKTAFPNVNSVRGYEVIDRIKATVELVCPGVVSCADIVALAAAPAGDANLAPFDAQTQLVFDNAYYRNLVAQRGLLHSDQELFNGGSQDALVRQYGSNPALFAADFVTAMIKMGNIAPLTGASGQIRRNCRVVNS
;
A
#
# COMPACT_ATOMS: atom_id res chain seq x y z
N MET A 1 39.83 46.46 13.24
CA MET A 1 38.36 46.55 13.38
C MET A 1 37.69 45.63 12.35
N ALA A 2 38.01 44.32 12.38
CA ALA A 2 37.56 43.33 11.40
C ALA A 2 37.34 42.01 12.14
N SER A 3 36.25 41.92 12.93
CA SER A 3 35.93 40.70 13.71
C SER A 3 34.45 40.64 14.13
N ARG A 4 33.55 41.36 13.44
CA ARG A 4 32.12 41.39 13.84
C ARG A 4 31.12 41.08 12.73
N THR A 5 31.58 40.85 11.50
CA THR A 5 30.70 40.56 10.36
C THR A 5 30.55 39.08 10.03
N TRP A 6 31.34 38.18 10.63
CA TRP A 6 31.23 36.73 10.39
C TRP A 6 30.22 35.97 11.26
N HIS A 7 29.73 36.58 12.36
CA HIS A 7 28.76 35.90 13.22
C HIS A 7 27.29 36.04 12.78
N PHE A 8 26.99 36.91 11.80
CA PHE A 8 25.62 37.07 11.29
C PHE A 8 25.29 36.19 10.08
N LEU A 9 26.28 35.57 9.42
CA LEU A 9 26.05 34.69 8.26
C LEU A 9 26.07 33.19 8.60
N LEU A 10 26.45 32.81 9.82
CA LEU A 10 26.44 31.42 10.31
C LEU A 10 25.20 31.08 11.16
N ALA A 11 24.33 32.06 11.45
CA ALA A 11 23.11 31.86 12.24
C ALA A 11 21.84 31.73 11.38
N LEU A 12 21.95 31.80 10.04
CA LEU A 12 20.82 31.74 9.10
C LEU A 12 20.84 30.46 8.24
N SER A 13 21.25 29.33 8.82
CA SER A 13 21.23 28.02 8.15
C SER A 13 20.65 26.89 9.02
N LEU A 14 19.86 27.22 10.05
CA LEU A 14 19.27 26.25 10.98
C LEU A 14 17.77 26.46 11.18
N LEU A 15 17.00 26.60 10.09
CA LEU A 15 15.53 26.56 10.12
C LEU A 15 14.92 25.95 8.84
N SER A 16 15.66 25.09 8.15
CA SER A 16 15.07 24.20 7.13
C SER A 16 14.41 23.02 7.84
N SER A 17 13.31 23.29 8.54
CA SER A 17 12.35 22.23 8.85
C SER A 17 11.86 21.73 7.50
N ALA A 18 12.43 20.63 7.00
CA ALA A 18 11.75 19.84 5.99
C ALA A 18 10.43 19.42 6.64
N ALA A 19 9.36 20.13 6.34
CA ALA A 19 8.02 19.74 6.70
C ALA A 19 7.73 18.46 5.92
N TYR A 20 8.08 17.31 6.47
CA TYR A 20 7.54 16.04 6.01
C TYR A 20 6.03 16.14 6.19
N GLY A 21 5.28 16.15 5.08
CA GLY A 21 3.83 16.14 5.14
C GLY A 21 3.41 14.86 5.86
N GLN A 22 2.87 14.98 7.07
CA GLN A 22 2.39 13.82 7.80
C GLN A 22 1.11 13.32 7.15
N LEU A 23 1.03 12.03 6.83
CA LEU A 23 -0.20 11.41 6.33
C LEU A 23 -1.30 11.53 7.41
N SER A 24 -2.52 11.80 6.97
CA SER A 24 -3.69 11.95 7.86
C SER A 24 -4.86 11.10 7.37
N PRO A 25 -5.51 10.31 8.26
CA PRO A 25 -6.72 9.58 7.91
C PRO A 25 -7.88 10.48 7.42
N SER A 26 -7.87 11.75 7.80
CA SER A 26 -8.90 12.73 7.43
C SER A 26 -8.49 13.68 6.30
N PHE A 27 -7.39 13.39 5.60
CA PHE A 27 -6.84 14.27 4.55
C PHE A 27 -7.89 14.67 3.50
N TYR A 28 -8.76 13.74 3.11
CA TYR A 28 -9.82 13.97 2.11
C TYR A 28 -11.19 14.32 2.70
N ALA A 29 -11.32 14.46 4.03
CA ALA A 29 -12.63 14.62 4.68
C ALA A 29 -13.42 15.84 4.18
N THR A 30 -12.74 16.92 3.78
CA THR A 30 -13.36 18.12 3.23
C THR A 30 -13.36 18.14 1.70
N SER A 31 -12.28 17.70 1.06
CA SER A 31 -12.07 17.83 -0.39
C SER A 31 -12.72 16.70 -1.20
N CYS A 32 -12.93 15.51 -0.60
CA CYS A 32 -13.65 14.41 -1.21
C CYS A 32 -14.37 13.56 -0.13
N PRO A 33 -15.45 14.09 0.49
CA PRO A 33 -16.11 13.44 1.62
C PRO A 33 -16.74 12.08 1.30
N LEU A 34 -17.00 11.78 0.02
CA LEU A 34 -17.56 10.50 -0.42
C LEU A 34 -16.50 9.46 -0.81
N LEU A 35 -15.20 9.79 -0.72
CA LEU A 35 -14.11 8.93 -1.18
C LEU A 35 -14.20 7.51 -0.61
N GLU A 36 -14.31 7.38 0.71
CA GLU A 36 -14.31 6.07 1.37
C GLU A 36 -15.50 5.22 0.91
N LEU A 37 -16.69 5.80 0.77
CA LEU A 37 -17.87 5.11 0.26
C LEU A 37 -17.68 4.67 -1.19
N THR A 38 -17.15 5.55 -2.05
CA THR A 38 -16.91 5.27 -3.47
C THR A 38 -15.89 4.13 -3.66
N VAL A 39 -14.79 4.16 -2.92
CA VAL A 39 -13.77 3.10 -2.97
C VAL A 39 -14.37 1.79 -2.46
N ARG A 40 -15.03 1.80 -1.29
CA ARG A 40 -15.66 0.59 -0.70
C ARG A 40 -16.68 -0.05 -1.65
N ALA A 41 -17.56 0.74 -2.26
CA ALA A 41 -18.57 0.21 -3.19
C ALA A 41 -17.93 -0.46 -4.42
N THR A 42 -16.89 0.16 -4.99
CA THR A 42 -16.16 -0.39 -6.14
C THR A 42 -15.40 -1.66 -5.78
N MET A 43 -14.79 -1.68 -4.58
CA MET A 43 -14.09 -2.84 -4.03
C MET A 43 -15.03 -4.02 -3.79
N ILE A 44 -16.22 -3.79 -3.22
CA ILE A 44 -17.24 -4.83 -3.04
C ILE A 44 -17.60 -5.45 -4.39
N ALA A 45 -17.84 -4.64 -5.42
CA ALA A 45 -18.14 -5.17 -6.75
C ALA A 45 -16.98 -5.99 -7.33
N ALA A 46 -15.73 -5.56 -7.14
CA ALA A 46 -14.55 -6.29 -7.59
C ALA A 46 -14.38 -7.64 -6.86
N LEU A 47 -14.60 -7.67 -5.54
CA LEU A 47 -14.51 -8.88 -4.72
C LEU A 47 -15.65 -9.89 -5.02
N LEU A 48 -16.84 -9.38 -5.35
CA LEU A 48 -17.95 -10.21 -5.79
C LEU A 48 -17.70 -10.84 -7.17
N ALA A 49 -17.05 -10.11 -8.07
CA ALA A 49 -16.65 -10.64 -9.38
C ALA A 49 -15.50 -11.63 -9.25
N GLU A 50 -14.51 -11.32 -8.40
CA GLU A 50 -13.37 -12.19 -8.17
C GLU A 50 -12.82 -12.03 -6.74
N ARG A 51 -13.05 -13.03 -5.91
CA ARG A 51 -12.66 -12.98 -4.49
C ARG A 51 -11.15 -12.83 -4.27
N ARG A 52 -10.31 -13.39 -5.15
CA ARG A 52 -8.83 -13.26 -5.10
C ARG A 52 -8.36 -11.81 -5.33
N MET A 53 -9.23 -10.91 -5.75
CA MET A 53 -8.87 -9.53 -6.01
C MET A 53 -8.38 -8.81 -4.74
N GLY A 54 -8.89 -9.15 -3.55
CA GLY A 54 -8.41 -8.59 -2.29
C GLY A 54 -6.91 -8.86 -2.07
N ALA A 55 -6.50 -10.12 -2.22
CA ALA A 55 -5.09 -10.52 -2.17
C ALA A 55 -4.23 -9.80 -3.23
N SER A 56 -4.79 -9.63 -4.42
CA SER A 56 -4.10 -9.01 -5.55
C SER A 56 -3.80 -7.53 -5.28
N LEU A 57 -4.77 -6.81 -4.71
CA LEU A 57 -4.65 -5.39 -4.37
C LEU A 57 -3.75 -5.16 -3.15
N LEU A 58 -3.82 -6.05 -2.16
CA LEU A 58 -2.86 -6.06 -1.05
C LEU A 58 -1.42 -6.21 -1.56
N ARG A 59 -1.19 -7.16 -2.48
CA ARG A 59 0.11 -7.36 -3.11
C ARG A 59 0.51 -6.15 -3.96
N LEU A 60 -0.40 -5.55 -4.71
CA LEU A 60 -0.14 -4.35 -5.50
C LEU A 60 0.38 -3.21 -4.61
N HIS A 61 -0.25 -2.97 -3.45
CA HIS A 61 0.20 -1.95 -2.50
C HIS A 61 1.57 -2.26 -1.89
N PHE A 62 1.83 -3.53 -1.54
CA PHE A 62 3.16 -3.94 -1.10
C PHE A 62 4.23 -3.67 -2.17
N HIS A 63 3.98 -4.05 -3.42
CA HIS A 63 4.94 -3.84 -4.50
C HIS A 63 5.14 -2.37 -4.86
N ASP A 64 4.11 -1.53 -4.73
CA ASP A 64 4.24 -0.06 -4.83
C ASP A 64 5.20 0.46 -3.77
N CYS A 65 4.89 0.20 -2.49
CA CYS A 65 5.67 0.74 -1.38
C CYS A 65 7.13 0.27 -1.31
N PHE A 66 7.44 -0.94 -1.79
CA PHE A 66 8.79 -1.51 -1.72
C PHE A 66 9.71 -1.12 -2.88
N VAL A 67 9.19 -0.38 -3.87
CA VAL A 67 10.00 0.22 -4.94
C VAL A 67 9.86 1.73 -4.86
N GLN A 68 10.90 2.41 -4.35
CA GLN A 68 10.97 3.88 -4.26
C GLN A 68 9.90 4.58 -3.38
N GLY A 69 8.95 3.85 -2.81
CA GLY A 69 7.97 4.36 -1.84
C GLY A 69 6.53 4.22 -2.32
N CYS A 70 5.56 4.51 -1.46
CA CYS A 70 4.14 4.40 -1.80
C CYS A 70 3.68 5.62 -2.63
N ASP A 71 4.03 5.66 -3.91
CA ASP A 71 3.79 6.81 -4.80
C ASP A 71 2.91 6.48 -6.04
N GLY A 72 2.45 5.23 -6.14
CA GLY A 72 1.67 4.70 -7.25
C GLY A 72 2.48 4.48 -8.53
N SER A 73 3.81 4.51 -8.48
CA SER A 73 4.72 4.30 -9.63
C SER A 73 4.43 2.99 -10.34
N ILE A 74 4.09 1.93 -9.60
CA ILE A 74 3.75 0.60 -10.16
C ILE A 74 2.58 0.63 -11.15
N LEU A 75 1.73 1.67 -11.10
CA LEU A 75 0.55 1.79 -11.94
C LEU A 75 0.86 2.32 -13.34
N LEU A 76 2.02 2.93 -13.56
CA LEU A 76 2.40 3.52 -14.84
C LEU A 76 2.63 2.43 -15.90
N ASP A 77 2.09 2.67 -17.10
CA ASP A 77 2.37 1.84 -18.28
C ASP A 77 3.66 2.30 -18.96
N ASP A 78 4.26 1.41 -19.75
CA ASP A 78 5.37 1.74 -20.63
C ASP A 78 4.89 2.71 -21.72
N VAL A 79 5.57 3.86 -21.88
CA VAL A 79 5.21 4.89 -22.87
C VAL A 79 6.46 5.43 -23.55
N GLY A 80 6.62 5.16 -24.84
CA GLY A 80 7.79 5.60 -25.61
C GLY A 80 9.08 5.02 -25.04
N SER A 81 9.97 5.88 -24.53
CA SER A 81 11.21 5.47 -23.87
C SER A 81 11.07 5.26 -22.35
N PHE A 82 9.91 5.56 -21.77
CA PHE A 82 9.65 5.30 -20.36
C PHE A 82 9.23 3.84 -20.17
N VAL A 83 9.95 3.12 -19.32
CA VAL A 83 9.63 1.76 -18.90
C VAL A 83 9.17 1.82 -17.45
N GLY A 84 7.91 1.46 -17.22
CA GLY A 84 7.32 1.36 -15.88
C GLY A 84 7.71 0.06 -15.19
N GLU A 85 7.09 -0.19 -14.04
CA GLU A 85 7.49 -1.32 -13.18
C GLU A 85 6.75 -2.62 -13.53
N LYS A 86 5.70 -2.57 -14.35
CA LYS A 86 4.84 -3.72 -14.64
C LYS A 86 5.57 -4.88 -15.31
N THR A 87 6.61 -4.57 -16.09
CA THR A 87 7.43 -5.54 -16.81
C THR A 87 8.64 -6.02 -16.00
N ALA A 88 8.86 -5.49 -14.80
CA ALA A 88 9.89 -5.97 -13.90
C ALA A 88 9.63 -7.43 -13.48
N PHE A 89 10.70 -8.21 -13.28
CA PHE A 89 10.65 -9.63 -12.94
C PHE A 89 9.63 -10.01 -11.83
N PRO A 90 9.54 -9.31 -10.68
CA PRO A 90 8.59 -9.68 -9.63
C PRO A 90 7.11 -9.36 -9.99
N ASN A 91 6.88 -8.55 -11.02
CA ASN A 91 5.57 -8.00 -11.38
C ASN A 91 4.98 -8.67 -12.63
N VAL A 92 5.81 -8.93 -13.64
CA VAL A 92 5.40 -9.46 -14.94
C VAL A 92 4.68 -10.79 -14.78
N ASN A 93 3.47 -10.90 -15.36
CA ASN A 93 2.59 -12.07 -15.23
C ASN A 93 2.26 -12.45 -13.77
N SER A 94 2.33 -11.50 -12.83
CA SER A 94 2.20 -11.77 -11.39
C SER A 94 1.32 -10.77 -10.65
N VAL A 95 1.67 -9.49 -10.66
CA VAL A 95 0.87 -8.41 -10.04
C VAL A 95 -0.33 -8.10 -10.94
N ARG A 96 -1.49 -7.84 -10.34
CA ARG A 96 -2.78 -7.68 -11.03
C ARG A 96 -3.76 -6.82 -10.21
N GLY A 97 -4.90 -6.46 -10.79
CA GLY A 97 -5.88 -5.57 -10.17
C GLY A 97 -5.73 -4.10 -10.60
N TYR A 98 -4.87 -3.81 -11.56
CA TYR A 98 -4.69 -2.47 -12.15
C TYR A 98 -6.02 -1.90 -12.67
N GLU A 99 -6.82 -2.75 -13.31
CA GLU A 99 -8.16 -2.43 -13.82
C GLU A 99 -9.16 -2.05 -12.72
N VAL A 100 -8.99 -2.58 -11.51
CA VAL A 100 -9.81 -2.19 -10.36
C VAL A 100 -9.41 -0.80 -9.86
N ILE A 101 -8.11 -0.53 -9.80
CA ILE A 101 -7.60 0.81 -9.48
C ILE A 101 -8.07 1.84 -10.50
N ASP A 102 -8.04 1.52 -11.80
CA ASP A 102 -8.55 2.40 -12.85
C ASP A 102 -10.04 2.70 -12.67
N ARG A 103 -10.83 1.69 -12.34
CA ARG A 103 -12.28 1.85 -12.10
C ARG A 103 -12.56 2.71 -10.88
N ILE A 104 -11.83 2.49 -9.78
CA ILE A 104 -11.94 3.34 -8.59
C ILE A 104 -11.57 4.77 -8.97
N LYS A 105 -10.44 4.97 -9.65
CA LYS A 105 -9.97 6.29 -10.06
C LYS A 105 -10.97 7.01 -10.95
N ALA A 106 -11.50 6.34 -11.98
CA ALA A 106 -12.50 6.91 -12.86
C ALA A 106 -13.75 7.34 -12.07
N THR A 107 -14.21 6.51 -11.14
CA THR A 107 -15.39 6.84 -10.30
C THR A 107 -15.10 8.00 -9.35
N VAL A 108 -13.93 8.04 -8.74
CA VAL A 108 -13.48 9.12 -7.86
C VAL A 108 -13.34 10.43 -8.63
N GLU A 109 -12.80 10.40 -9.85
CA GLU A 109 -12.67 11.60 -10.70
C GLU A 109 -14.02 12.18 -11.14
N LEU A 110 -15.09 11.39 -11.19
CA LEU A 110 -16.45 11.90 -11.41
C LEU A 110 -17.03 12.61 -10.19
N VAL A 111 -16.57 12.25 -8.98
CA VAL A 111 -17.09 12.78 -7.71
C VAL A 111 -16.27 13.97 -7.21
N CYS A 112 -14.95 13.86 -7.25
CA CYS A 112 -14.01 14.87 -6.75
C CYS A 112 -12.82 14.98 -7.72
N PRO A 113 -12.99 15.70 -8.84
CA PRO A 113 -12.02 15.72 -9.93
C PRO A 113 -10.64 16.24 -9.46
N GLY A 114 -9.60 15.41 -9.56
CA GLY A 114 -8.20 15.82 -9.36
C GLY A 114 -7.83 16.06 -7.92
N VAL A 115 -8.61 15.49 -7.00
CA VAL A 115 -8.39 15.60 -5.57
C VAL A 115 -7.57 14.43 -5.07
N VAL A 116 -7.94 13.20 -5.44
CA VAL A 116 -7.42 11.99 -4.80
C VAL A 116 -6.30 11.36 -5.61
N SER A 117 -5.16 11.11 -4.96
CA SER A 117 -3.98 10.50 -5.61
C SER A 117 -4.22 9.02 -5.94
N CYS A 118 -3.48 8.51 -6.93
CA CYS A 118 -3.51 7.07 -7.25
C CYS A 118 -2.84 6.21 -6.17
N ALA A 119 -1.83 6.75 -5.48
CA ALA A 119 -1.17 6.09 -4.35
C ALA A 119 -2.17 5.86 -3.20
N ASP A 120 -2.97 6.86 -2.85
CA ASP A 120 -3.99 6.73 -1.81
C ASP A 120 -5.10 5.75 -2.22
N ILE A 121 -5.47 5.70 -3.52
CA ILE A 121 -6.43 4.71 -4.00
C ILE A 121 -5.88 3.29 -3.83
N VAL A 122 -4.59 3.06 -4.11
CA VAL A 122 -3.95 1.76 -3.89
C VAL A 122 -3.94 1.40 -2.40
N ALA A 123 -3.60 2.34 -1.52
CA ALA A 123 -3.62 2.13 -0.08
C ALA A 123 -5.03 1.83 0.46
N LEU A 124 -6.04 2.59 0.01
CA LEU A 124 -7.45 2.40 0.39
C LEU A 124 -8.02 1.08 -0.15
N ALA A 125 -7.60 0.65 -1.35
CA ALA A 125 -8.02 -0.62 -1.94
C ALA A 125 -7.36 -1.83 -1.26
N ALA A 126 -6.15 -1.66 -0.72
CA ALA A 126 -5.44 -2.68 0.05
C ALA A 126 -5.82 -2.68 1.54
N ALA A 127 -6.51 -1.65 2.01
CA ALA A 127 -6.91 -1.54 3.41
C ALA A 127 -7.80 -2.73 3.78
N PRO A 128 -7.54 -3.37 4.93
CA PRO A 128 -8.36 -4.47 5.38
C PRO A 128 -9.79 -3.99 5.66
N ALA A 129 -10.69 -4.17 4.70
CA ALA A 129 -12.10 -3.93 4.91
C ALA A 129 -12.59 -5.02 5.87
N GLY A 130 -13.13 -4.61 7.02
CA GLY A 130 -13.74 -5.51 8.00
C GLY A 130 -14.52 -6.62 7.30
N ASP A 131 -14.22 -7.86 7.68
CA ASP A 131 -14.81 -9.12 7.23
C ASP A 131 -14.69 -9.48 5.73
N ALA A 132 -14.03 -8.68 4.89
CA ALA A 132 -14.06 -8.85 3.42
C ALA A 132 -12.68 -9.06 2.74
N ASN A 133 -11.61 -9.29 3.50
CA ASN A 133 -10.33 -9.66 2.90
C ASN A 133 -10.33 -11.14 2.52
N LEU A 134 -10.71 -11.42 1.27
CA LEU A 134 -10.71 -12.79 0.73
C LEU A 134 -9.42 -13.02 -0.07
N ALA A 135 -8.68 -14.10 0.23
CA ALA A 135 -7.43 -14.42 -0.45
C ALA A 135 -7.10 -15.93 -0.48
N PRO A 136 -6.86 -16.54 -1.66
CA PRO A 136 -6.38 -17.92 -1.80
C PRO A 136 -4.86 -17.99 -1.81
N PHE A 137 -4.28 -18.02 -0.61
CA PHE A 137 -2.91 -18.46 -0.37
C PHE A 137 -2.77 -19.33 0.89
N ASP A 138 -3.87 -19.61 1.58
CA ASP A 138 -3.92 -20.50 2.73
C ASP A 138 -4.54 -21.86 2.34
N ALA A 139 -3.88 -22.97 2.70
CA ALA A 139 -4.35 -24.33 2.41
C ALA A 139 -5.63 -24.73 3.18
N GLN A 140 -5.96 -24.05 4.29
CA GLN A 140 -7.11 -24.27 5.14
C GLN A 140 -8.26 -23.30 4.82
N THR A 141 -7.95 -22.01 4.71
CA THR A 141 -8.95 -20.94 4.51
C THR A 141 -8.61 -20.08 3.30
N GLN A 142 -8.67 -20.70 2.12
CA GLN A 142 -8.34 -20.10 0.81
C GLN A 142 -9.08 -18.80 0.45
N LEU A 143 -9.99 -18.29 1.26
CA LEU A 143 -10.69 -17.05 0.96
C LEU A 143 -10.93 -16.23 2.21
N VAL A 144 -10.19 -16.43 3.30
CA VAL A 144 -10.39 -15.68 4.54
C VAL A 144 -9.05 -15.17 5.03
N PHE A 145 -9.01 -13.89 5.38
CA PHE A 145 -7.86 -13.30 6.06
C PHE A 145 -7.93 -13.61 7.55
N ASP A 146 -7.21 -14.66 7.96
CA ASP A 146 -7.12 -15.10 9.34
C ASP A 146 -5.68 -15.56 9.67
N ASN A 147 -5.50 -16.15 10.85
CA ASN A 147 -4.22 -16.66 11.30
C ASN A 147 -3.93 -18.11 10.89
N ALA A 148 -4.73 -18.72 10.00
CA ALA A 148 -4.45 -20.06 9.47
C ALA A 148 -3.08 -20.13 8.78
N TYR A 149 -2.60 -19.01 8.22
CA TYR A 149 -1.27 -18.92 7.61
C TYR A 149 -0.20 -19.41 8.58
N TYR A 150 -0.18 -18.84 9.80
CA TYR A 150 0.78 -19.20 10.83
C TYR A 150 0.55 -20.62 11.38
N ARG A 151 -0.71 -21.09 11.44
CA ARG A 151 -1.02 -22.47 11.82
C ARG A 151 -0.46 -23.47 10.79
N ASN A 152 -0.47 -23.12 9.50
CA ASN A 152 0.14 -23.94 8.45
C ASN A 152 1.67 -23.99 8.59
N LEU A 153 2.34 -22.87 8.91
CA LEU A 153 3.79 -22.85 9.14
C LEU A 153 4.20 -23.77 10.29
N VAL A 154 3.46 -23.72 11.40
CA VAL A 154 3.69 -24.61 12.55
C VAL A 154 3.50 -26.08 12.18
N ALA A 155 2.57 -26.36 11.27
CA ALA A 155 2.32 -27.71 10.73
C ALA A 155 3.29 -28.12 9.59
N GLN A 156 4.31 -27.31 9.29
CA GLN A 156 5.25 -27.53 8.17
C GLN A 156 4.54 -27.63 6.81
N ARG A 157 3.54 -26.76 6.61
CA ARG A 157 2.72 -26.64 5.40
C ARG A 157 2.83 -25.27 4.74
N GLY A 158 3.94 -24.55 4.94
CA GLY A 158 4.24 -23.32 4.20
C GLY A 158 4.27 -23.58 2.70
N LEU A 159 3.69 -22.68 1.91
CA LEU A 159 3.59 -22.86 0.45
C LEU A 159 4.88 -22.43 -0.26
N LEU A 160 5.39 -21.26 0.09
CA LEU A 160 6.63 -20.73 -0.46
C LEU A 160 7.80 -21.06 0.46
N HIS A 161 8.99 -21.16 -0.13
CA HIS A 161 10.22 -21.31 0.65
C HIS A 161 10.35 -20.19 1.71
N SER A 162 10.12 -18.94 1.32
CA SER A 162 10.15 -17.79 2.22
C SER A 162 9.13 -17.87 3.37
N ASP A 163 8.01 -18.58 3.17
CA ASP A 163 7.01 -18.76 4.22
C ASP A 163 7.54 -19.71 5.29
N GLN A 164 8.06 -20.87 4.87
CA GLN A 164 8.52 -21.89 5.81
C GLN A 164 9.80 -21.48 6.54
N GLU A 165 10.62 -20.60 5.96
CA GLU A 165 11.78 -20.00 6.65
C GLU A 165 11.38 -19.14 7.87
N LEU A 166 10.14 -18.66 7.97
CA LEU A 166 9.67 -17.99 9.19
C LEU A 166 9.54 -18.95 10.38
N PHE A 167 9.46 -20.26 10.12
CA PHE A 167 9.31 -21.31 11.14
C PHE A 167 10.23 -22.49 10.85
N ASN A 168 11.53 -22.25 11.02
CA ASN A 168 12.61 -23.19 10.71
C ASN A 168 13.70 -23.21 11.81
N GLY A 169 13.30 -23.00 13.08
CA GLY A 169 14.21 -22.97 14.23
C GLY A 169 14.90 -21.63 14.44
N GLY A 170 14.33 -20.54 13.91
CA GLY A 170 14.89 -19.19 13.96
C GLY A 170 14.31 -18.33 15.08
N SER A 171 14.71 -17.04 15.10
CA SER A 171 14.19 -16.07 16.08
C SER A 171 12.71 -15.71 15.87
N GLN A 172 12.16 -15.99 14.68
CA GLN A 172 10.76 -15.70 14.34
C GLN A 172 9.77 -16.78 14.82
N ASP A 173 10.27 -17.96 15.18
CA ASP A 173 9.43 -19.11 15.57
C ASP A 173 8.46 -18.78 16.72
N ALA A 174 8.91 -17.99 17.69
CA ALA A 174 8.10 -17.57 18.83
C ALA A 174 6.92 -16.70 18.39
N LEU A 175 7.15 -15.76 17.46
CA LEU A 175 6.11 -14.88 16.94
C LEU A 175 5.12 -15.65 16.07
N VAL A 176 5.60 -16.58 15.22
CA VAL A 176 4.74 -17.46 14.42
C VAL A 176 3.80 -18.28 15.31
N ARG A 177 4.29 -18.83 16.43
CA ARG A 177 3.43 -19.54 17.40
C ARG A 177 2.42 -18.62 18.06
N GLN A 178 2.81 -17.38 18.39
CA GLN A 178 1.88 -16.39 18.97
C GLN A 178 0.77 -16.05 17.99
N TYR A 179 1.09 -15.68 16.75
CA TYR A 179 0.08 -15.39 15.74
C TYR A 179 -0.81 -16.61 15.42
N GLY A 180 -0.23 -17.81 15.35
CA GLY A 180 -1.00 -19.05 15.14
C GLY A 180 -2.01 -19.38 16.25
N SER A 181 -1.76 -18.92 17.49
CA SER A 181 -2.63 -19.15 18.66
C SER A 181 -3.51 -17.96 19.04
N ASN A 182 -3.18 -16.75 18.59
CA ASN A 182 -3.89 -15.52 18.93
C ASN A 182 -4.26 -14.72 17.67
N PRO A 183 -5.47 -14.93 17.11
CA PRO A 183 -5.91 -14.23 15.90
C PRO A 183 -6.07 -12.71 16.11
N ALA A 184 -6.42 -12.27 17.33
CA ALA A 184 -6.58 -10.85 17.64
C ALA A 184 -5.23 -10.12 17.64
N LEU A 185 -4.19 -10.75 18.19
CA LEU A 185 -2.82 -10.22 18.15
C LEU A 185 -2.32 -10.11 16.71
N PHE A 186 -2.50 -11.15 15.90
CA PHE A 186 -2.15 -11.10 14.49
C PHE A 186 -2.86 -9.95 13.77
N ALA A 187 -4.17 -9.81 13.94
CA ALA A 187 -4.93 -8.75 13.28
C ALA A 187 -4.46 -7.34 13.68
N ALA A 188 -4.22 -7.10 14.98
CA ALA A 188 -3.74 -5.81 15.48
C ALA A 188 -2.35 -5.45 14.95
N ASP A 189 -1.42 -6.40 14.99
CA ASP A 189 -0.07 -6.20 14.49
C ASP A 189 -0.04 -6.05 12.96
N PHE A 190 -0.90 -6.80 12.24
CA PHE A 190 -1.02 -6.67 10.79
C PHE A 190 -1.50 -5.28 10.38
N VAL A 191 -2.53 -4.73 11.04
CA VAL A 191 -2.99 -3.35 10.79
C VAL A 191 -1.86 -2.35 11.04
N THR A 192 -1.12 -2.51 12.13
CA THR A 192 0.02 -1.66 12.47
C THR A 192 1.12 -1.74 11.41
N ALA A 193 1.43 -2.95 10.94
CA ALA A 193 2.41 -3.18 9.90
C ALA A 193 1.97 -2.58 8.54
N MET A 194 0.69 -2.68 8.19
CA MET A 194 0.14 -2.09 6.97
C MET A 194 0.21 -0.56 6.99
N ILE A 195 -0.10 0.07 8.13
CA ILE A 195 0.06 1.52 8.29
C ILE A 195 1.54 1.90 8.17
N LYS A 196 2.45 1.13 8.77
CA LYS A 196 3.89 1.38 8.68
C LYS A 196 4.39 1.24 7.24
N MET A 197 3.92 0.23 6.51
CA MET A 197 4.24 0.02 5.10
C MET A 197 3.73 1.18 4.24
N GLY A 198 2.49 1.63 4.43
CA GLY A 198 1.91 2.78 3.71
C GLY A 198 2.62 4.11 3.98
N ASN A 199 3.47 4.19 5.01
CA ASN A 199 4.28 5.37 5.34
C ASN A 199 5.71 5.29 4.76
N ILE A 200 6.03 4.28 3.94
CA ILE A 200 7.34 4.19 3.28
C ILE A 200 7.40 5.22 2.16
N ALA A 201 8.30 6.20 2.25
CA ALA A 201 8.67 6.97 1.07
C ALA A 201 7.61 7.94 0.50
N PRO A 202 6.54 8.40 1.19
CA PRO A 202 5.43 9.04 0.49
C PRO A 202 5.83 10.40 -0.09
N LEU A 203 5.41 10.67 -1.33
CA LEU A 203 5.48 12.00 -1.91
C LEU A 203 4.37 12.87 -1.32
N THR A 204 4.75 14.00 -0.71
CA THR A 204 3.81 14.88 0.01
C THR A 204 3.98 16.35 -0.38
N GLY A 205 2.98 17.16 -0.04
CA GLY A 205 2.96 18.59 -0.36
C GLY A 205 2.93 18.83 -1.86
N ALA A 206 3.93 19.55 -2.38
CA ALA A 206 4.06 19.83 -3.81
C ALA A 206 4.88 18.77 -4.58
N SER A 207 5.34 17.70 -3.92
CA SER A 207 6.11 16.64 -4.55
C SER A 207 5.19 15.67 -5.29
N GLY A 208 5.54 15.32 -6.53
CA GLY A 208 4.73 14.43 -7.36
C GLY A 208 3.52 15.12 -8.00
N GLN A 209 2.45 14.37 -8.26
CA GLN A 209 1.25 14.89 -8.91
C GLN A 209 0.01 14.05 -8.57
N ILE A 210 -1.16 14.69 -8.62
CA ILE A 210 -2.45 13.98 -8.61
C ILE A 210 -2.78 13.60 -10.06
N ARG A 211 -2.40 12.37 -10.45
CA ARG A 211 -2.71 11.82 -11.77
C ARG A 211 -4.22 11.75 -11.99
N ARG A 212 -4.70 12.14 -13.18
CA ARG A 212 -6.11 11.95 -13.58
C ARG A 212 -6.39 10.54 -14.09
N ASN A 213 -5.39 9.96 -14.76
CA ASN A 213 -5.35 8.56 -15.16
C ASN A 213 -4.12 7.92 -14.48
N CYS A 214 -4.33 6.86 -13.71
CA CYS A 214 -3.24 6.24 -12.96
C CYS A 214 -2.18 5.58 -13.83
N ARG A 215 -2.44 5.34 -15.10
CA ARG A 215 -1.50 4.67 -16.01
C ARG A 215 -0.47 5.59 -16.65
N VAL A 216 -0.65 6.90 -16.56
CA VAL A 216 0.21 7.88 -17.22
C VAL A 216 0.47 9.10 -16.34
N VAL A 217 1.59 9.77 -16.58
CA VAL A 217 1.89 11.10 -16.02
C VAL A 217 0.96 12.13 -16.68
N ASN A 218 0.47 13.12 -15.92
CA ASN A 218 -0.27 14.23 -16.53
C ASN A 218 0.65 15.04 -17.46
N SER A 219 0.08 15.58 -18.53
CA SER A 219 0.72 16.46 -19.52
C SER A 219 0.33 17.92 -19.32
#